data_AF-A0A484ZGI1-F1
#
_entry.id   AF-A0A484ZGI1-F1
#
_cell.length_a   1.000
_cell.length_b   1.000
_cell.length_c   1.000
_cell.angle_alpha   90.00
_cell.angle_beta   90.00
_cell.angle_gamma   90.00
#
_symmetry.space_group_name_H-M   'P 1'
#
loop_
_entity.id
_entity.type
_entity.pdbx_description
1 polymer ?
#
loop_
_entity_poly.entity_id
_entity_poly.type
_entity_poly.pdbx_seq_one_letter_code
_entity_poly.pdbx_strand_id
1 'polypeptide(L)' 'MCKVDGPYGEEGMIIQQFQPMPRFNDSYTLIGSWLVDDEPAGIGLREDRSLITQDLSRYYPHIILD' A
#
# COMPACT_ATOMS: atom_id res chain seq x y z
N MET A 1 -11.45 -9.50 10.04
CA MET A 1 -10.67 -8.25 10.16
C MET A 1 -9.23 -8.59 9.85
N CYS A 2 -8.59 -7.91 8.89
CA CYS A 2 -7.16 -8.06 8.65
C CYS A 2 -6.40 -7.27 9.71
N LYS A 3 -5.37 -7.84 10.34
CA LYS A 3 -4.61 -7.21 11.43
C LYS A 3 -3.14 -7.61 11.32
N VAL A 4 -2.26 -6.68 11.66
CA VAL A 4 -0.83 -6.90 11.91
C VAL A 4 -0.49 -6.40 13.31
N ASP A 5 0.59 -6.90 13.89
CA ASP A 5 1.10 -6.41 15.18
C ASP A 5 1.79 -5.05 15.00
N GLY A 6 1.79 -4.22 16.04
CA GLY A 6 2.36 -2.88 16.01
C GLY A 6 2.08 -2.09 17.29
N PRO A 7 2.64 -0.89 17.44
CA PRO A 7 2.51 -0.09 18.67
C PRO A 7 1.17 0.64 18.83
N TYR A 8 0.28 0.58 17.84
CA TYR A 8 -0.98 1.35 17.80
C TYR A 8 -2.18 0.54 18.28
N GLY A 9 -3.22 1.22 18.77
CA GLY A 9 -4.56 0.64 19.00
C GLY A 9 -5.22 1.06 20.31
N GLU A 10 -4.49 1.65 21.25
CA GLU A 10 -5.04 2.22 22.49
C GLU A 10 -5.93 3.44 22.21
N GLU A 11 -5.66 4.15 21.11
CA GLU A 11 -6.37 5.35 20.67
C GLU A 11 -7.73 5.05 20.01
N GLY A 12 -8.05 3.76 19.82
CA GLY A 12 -9.27 3.30 19.16
C GLY A 12 -9.06 2.96 17.68
N MET A 13 -10.18 2.84 16.95
CA MET A 13 -10.19 2.36 15.56
C MET A 13 -11.20 3.15 14.71
N ILE A 14 -10.86 3.34 13.44
CA ILE A 14 -11.80 3.78 12.41
C ILE A 14 -12.30 2.58 11.59
N ILE A 15 -13.48 2.70 10.99
CA ILE A 15 -14.01 1.71 10.05
C ILE A 15 -13.96 2.31 8.65
N GLN A 16 -13.28 1.62 7.75
CA GLN A 16 -13.24 1.96 6.32
C GLN A 16 -13.95 0.86 5.53
N GLN A 17 -14.72 1.23 4.50
CA GLN A 17 -15.26 0.27 3.54
C GLN A 17 -14.11 -0.49 2.87
N PHE A 18 -14.26 -1.82 2.76
CA PHE A 18 -13.26 -2.65 2.11
C PHE A 18 -13.23 -2.36 0.60
N GLN A 19 -12.03 -2.10 0.09
CA GLN A 19 -11.74 -2.01 -1.34
C GLN A 19 -10.59 -2.96 -1.66
N PRO A 20 -10.81 -4.01 -2.48
CA PRO A 20 -9.76 -4.98 -2.77
C PRO A 20 -8.64 -4.35 -3.61
N MET A 21 -7.39 -4.62 -3.23
CA MET A 21 -6.23 -4.30 -4.05
C MET A 21 -6.18 -5.20 -5.30
N PRO A 22 -5.70 -4.69 -6.44
CA PRO A 22 -5.32 -5.54 -7.57
C PRO A 22 -4.40 -6.66 -7.09
N ARG A 23 -4.64 -7.88 -7.57
CA ARG A 23 -3.81 -9.05 -7.25
C ARG A 23 -3.18 -9.57 -8.53
N PHE A 24 -1.86 -9.57 -8.57
CA PHE A 24 -1.07 -10.18 -9.62
C PHE A 24 -0.38 -11.41 -9.03
N ASN A 25 -0.71 -12.59 -9.56
CA ASN A 25 -0.26 -13.87 -9.01
C ASN A 25 -0.61 -14.04 -7.50
N ASP A 26 0.41 -14.17 -6.65
CA ASP A 26 0.28 -14.34 -5.19
C ASP A 26 0.39 -13.01 -4.43
N SER A 27 0.45 -11.87 -5.14
CA SER A 27 0.84 -10.59 -4.57
C SER A 27 -0.24 -9.53 -4.76
N TYR A 28 -0.54 -8.81 -3.68
CA TYR A 28 -1.44 -7.65 -3.65
C TYR A 28 -0.63 -6.40 -3.91
N THR A 29 -1.05 -5.63 -4.91
CA THR A 29 -0.28 -4.49 -5.45
C THR A 29 -0.96 -3.18 -5.10
N LEU A 30 -0.17 -2.23 -4.63
CA LEU A 30 -0.61 -0.85 -4.42
C LEU A 30 0.31 0.15 -5.10
N ILE A 31 -0.23 1.35 -5.29
CA ILE A 31 0.50 2.51 -5.76
C ILE A 31 0.67 3.48 -4.59
N GLY A 32 1.91 3.85 -4.29
CA GLY A 32 2.22 5.04 -3.51
C GLY A 32 2.36 6.22 -4.47
N SER A 33 1.71 7.34 -4.17
CA SER A 33 1.84 8.60 -4.90
C SER A 33 2.43 9.65 -3.97
N TRP A 34 3.47 10.35 -4.43
CA TRP A 34 4.18 11.35 -3.64
C TRP A 34 3.87 12.75 -4.13
N LEU A 35 3.65 13.65 -3.18
CA LEU A 35 3.65 15.09 -3.40
C LEU A 35 4.94 15.67 -2.82
N VAL A 36 5.54 16.64 -3.51
CA VAL A 36 6.56 17.54 -2.96
C VAL A 36 5.90 18.91 -2.87
N ASP A 37 5.76 19.40 -1.64
CA ASP A 37 4.81 20.46 -1.30
C ASP A 37 3.39 20.09 -1.76
N ASP A 38 2.79 20.86 -2.67
CA ASP A 38 1.47 20.66 -3.25
C ASP A 38 1.49 20.05 -4.67
N GLU A 39 2.68 19.72 -5.17
CA GLU A 39 2.87 19.25 -6.55
C GLU A 39 3.16 17.73 -6.61
N PRO A 40 2.57 16.99 -7.58
CA PRO A 40 2.84 15.57 -7.76
C PRO A 40 4.28 15.34 -8.25
N ALA A 41 5.02 14.51 -7.51
CA ALA A 41 6.45 14.31 -7.71
C ALA A 41 6.84 12.90 -8.14
N GLY A 42 5.91 11.95 -8.11
CA GLY A 42 6.15 10.60 -8.62
C GLY A 42 5.27 9.55 -7.99
N ILE A 43 5.39 8.33 -8.50
CA ILE A 43 4.70 7.16 -7.98
C ILE A 43 5.70 6.01 -7.73
N GLY A 44 5.27 5.03 -6.93
CA GLY A 44 5.99 3.78 -6.73
C GLY A 44 5.02 2.64 -6.55
N LEU A 45 5.42 1.43 -6.95
CA LEU A 45 4.63 0.22 -6.75
C LEU A 45 5.20 -0.60 -5.60
N ARG A 46 4.30 -1.08 -4.73
CA ARG A 46 4.64 -2.03 -3.67
C ARG A 46 3.75 -3.25 -3.75
N GLU A 47 4.34 -4.39 -3.44
CA GLU A 47 3.61 -5.66 -3.37
C GLU A 47 3.87 -6.43 -2.09
N ASP A 48 2.81 -7.02 -1.55
CA ASP A 48 2.85 -7.92 -0.41
C ASP A 48 2.02 -9.19 -0.67
N ARG A 49 2.37 -10.30 -0.01
CA ARG A 49 1.57 -11.54 -0.07
C ARG A 49 0.31 -11.47 0.80
N SER A 50 0.28 -10.53 1.74
CA SER A 50 -0.83 -10.26 2.64
C SER A 50 -1.60 -9.01 2.20
N LEU A 51 -2.81 -8.85 2.74
CA LEU A 51 -3.67 -7.70 2.45
C LEU A 51 -3.18 -6.38 3.08
N ILE A 52 -2.27 -6.44 4.06
CA ILE A 52 -1.69 -5.24 4.69
C ILE A 52 -0.26 -5.12 4.17
N THR A 53 0.03 -4.03 3.46
CA THR A 53 1.41 -3.72 3.07
C THR A 53 2.20 -3.32 4.33
N GLN A 54 3.37 -3.91 4.49
CA GLN A 54 4.24 -3.81 5.67
C GLN A 54 5.60 -3.23 5.29
N ASP A 55 6.50 -3.06 6.24
CA ASP A 55 7.81 -2.41 6.00
C ASP A 55 8.69 -3.20 5.03
N LEU A 56 8.64 -4.54 5.10
CA LEU A 56 9.40 -5.42 4.21
C LEU A 56 8.72 -5.72 2.88
N SER A 57 7.55 -5.11 2.60
CA SER A 57 6.91 -5.27 1.29
C SER A 57 7.81 -4.73 0.18
N ARG A 58 7.86 -5.48 -0.91
CA ARG A 58 8.83 -5.29 -1.99
C ARG A 58 8.48 -4.06 -2.81
N TYR A 59 9.50 -3.30 -3.20
CA TYR A 59 9.39 -2.27 -4.23
C TYR A 59 9.51 -2.89 -5.61
N TYR A 60 8.56 -2.58 -6.49
CA TYR A 60 8.56 -3.07 -7.85
C TYR A 60 8.98 -1.96 -8.83
N PRO A 61 9.95 -2.24 -9.73
CA PRO A 61 10.26 -1.34 -10.82
C PRO A 61 9.03 -1.11 -11.69
N HIS A 62 8.82 0.11 -12.13
CA HIS A 62 7.76 0.48 -13.05
C HIS A 62 8.27 1.50 -14.06
N ILE A 63 7.58 1.56 -15.20
CA ILE A 63 7.78 2.56 -16.24
C ILE A 63 6.41 3.04 -16.70
N ILE A 64 6.36 4.29 -17.16
CA ILE A 64 5.19 4.84 -17.86
C ILE A 64 5.49 4.73 -19.35
N LEU A 65 4.56 4.17 -20.11
CA LEU A 65 4.65 4.03 -21.56
C LEU A 65 3.66 4.99 -22.23
N ASP A 66 3.98 5.43 -23.45
CA ASP A 66 3.14 6.27 -24.30
C ASP A 66 2.09 5.45 -25.09
#